data_AF-A0A158GDB3-F1
#
_entry.id   AF-A0A158GDB3-F1
#
_cell.length_a   1.000
_cell.length_b   1.000
_cell.length_c   1.000
_cell.angle_alpha   90.00
_cell.angle_beta   90.00
_cell.angle_gamma   90.00
#
_symmetry.space_group_name_H-M   'P 1'
#
loop_
_entity.id
_entity.type
_entity.pdbx_description
1 polymer ?
#
loop_
_entity_poly.entity_id
_entity_poly.type
_entity_poly.pdbx_seq_one_letter_code
_entity_poly.pdbx_strand_id
1 'polypeptide(L)'
;MTSEQEEAVLDRSIELVTQLSGRRPTGYVAPRWEFSSVTNELLVKKGIKYDHSLMHNDFHPYYVRVGDTWTKIDYSKHPGAWMKALVRGQETDLVEIPANWYLDGLPPMMFIKKSPNSHGFVNPRDIEQTWRVQFD
;
A
#
# COMPACT_ATOMS: atom_id res chain seq x y z
N MET A 1 -11.34 -8.69 2.70
CA MET A 1 -11.81 -9.62 1.65
C MET A 1 -11.18 -10.96 1.91
N THR A 2 -11.82 -12.07 1.53
CA THR A 2 -11.13 -13.37 1.50
C THR A 2 -10.13 -13.39 0.35
N SER A 3 -9.17 -14.33 0.37
CA SER A 3 -8.20 -14.48 -0.72
C SER A 3 -8.88 -14.69 -2.09
N GLU A 4 -9.95 -15.49 -2.13
CA GLU A 4 -10.73 -15.75 -3.35
C GLU A 4 -11.42 -14.48 -3.85
N GLN A 5 -12.01 -13.69 -2.95
CA GLN A 5 -12.66 -12.43 -3.30
C GLN A 5 -11.64 -11.43 -3.86
N GLU A 6 -10.48 -11.31 -3.23
CA GLU A 6 -9.42 -10.41 -3.67
C GLU A 6 -8.86 -10.82 -5.04
N GLU A 7 -8.63 -12.13 -5.26
CA GLU A 7 -8.21 -12.66 -6.55
C GLU A 7 -9.25 -12.40 -7.65
N ALA A 8 -10.54 -12.63 -7.37
CA ALA A 8 -11.62 -12.39 -8.32
C ALA A 8 -11.75 -10.90 -8.70
N VAL A 9 -11.60 -10.00 -7.73
CA VAL A 9 -11.57 -8.54 -7.98
C VAL A 9 -10.37 -8.18 -8.87
N LEU A 10 -9.18 -8.68 -8.53
CA LEU A 10 -7.97 -8.40 -9.30
C LEU A 10 -8.09 -8.91 -10.75
N ASP A 11 -8.58 -10.13 -10.94
CA ASP A 11 -8.79 -10.70 -12.28
C ASP A 11 -9.76 -9.86 -13.11
N ARG A 12 -10.88 -9.45 -12.51
CA ARG A 12 -11.86 -8.60 -13.18
C ARG A 12 -11.29 -7.22 -13.52
N SER A 13 -10.53 -6.60 -12.62
CA SER A 13 -9.86 -5.32 -12.88
C SER A 13 -8.87 -5.42 -14.05
N ILE A 14 -8.09 -6.49 -14.08
CA ILE A 14 -7.12 -6.70 -15.16
C ILE A 14 -7.83 -6.92 -16.50
N GLU A 15 -8.89 -7.73 -16.52
CA GLU A 15 -9.71 -7.95 -17.72
C GLU A 15 -10.25 -6.62 -18.27
N LEU A 16 -10.87 -5.81 -17.41
CA LEU A 16 -11.48 -4.53 -17.78
C LEU A 16 -10.45 -3.55 -18.36
N VAL A 17 -9.30 -3.38 -17.69
CA VAL A 17 -8.24 -2.49 -18.19
C VAL A 17 -7.65 -2.99 -19.51
N THR A 18 -7.53 -4.32 -19.66
CA THR A 18 -7.04 -4.93 -20.90
C THR A 18 -8.00 -4.68 -22.06
N GLN A 19 -9.31 -4.87 -21.86
CA GLN A 19 -10.33 -4.60 -22.87
C GLN A 19 -10.37 -3.11 -23.27
N LEU A 20 -10.24 -2.20 -22.29
CA LEU A 20 -10.28 -0.77 -22.52
C LEU A 20 -9.05 -0.25 -23.29
N SER A 21 -7.86 -0.68 -22.87
CA SER A 21 -6.59 -0.10 -23.36
C SER A 21 -5.88 -0.95 -24.43
N GLY A 22 -6.35 -2.17 -24.67
CA GLY A 22 -5.69 -3.15 -25.54
C GLY A 22 -4.40 -3.74 -24.96
N ARG A 23 -4.04 -3.42 -23.71
CA ARG A 23 -2.83 -3.90 -23.04
C ARG A 23 -3.11 -4.27 -21.59
N ARG A 24 -2.43 -5.29 -21.08
CA ARG A 24 -2.53 -5.69 -19.67
C ARG A 24 -1.92 -4.59 -18.76
N PRO A 25 -2.56 -4.20 -17.65
CA PRO A 25 -1.97 -3.30 -16.67
C PRO A 25 -0.67 -3.88 -16.11
N THR A 26 0.30 -3.01 -15.84
CA THR A 26 1.60 -3.38 -15.25
C THR A 26 1.78 -2.86 -13.83
N GLY A 27 0.95 -1.89 -13.43
CA GLY A 27 0.94 -1.31 -12.09
C GLY A 27 -0.33 -1.65 -11.33
N TYR A 28 -0.23 -1.63 -10.01
CA TYR A 28 -1.34 -1.80 -9.08
C TYR A 28 -1.26 -0.77 -7.96
N VAL A 29 -2.42 -0.39 -7.41
CA VAL A 29 -2.55 0.39 -6.18
C VAL A 29 -3.65 -0.26 -5.35
N ALA A 30 -3.31 -0.68 -4.14
CA ALA A 30 -4.27 -1.22 -3.18
C ALA A 30 -5.25 -0.12 -2.77
N PRO A 31 -6.57 -0.34 -2.87
CA PRO A 31 -7.54 0.63 -2.39
C PRO A 31 -7.30 0.95 -0.92
N ARG A 32 -7.21 2.26 -0.59
CA ARG A 32 -6.89 2.77 0.76
C ARG A 32 -5.48 2.39 1.27
N TRP A 33 -4.58 1.96 0.38
CA TRP A 33 -3.20 1.56 0.71
C TRP A 33 -3.12 0.46 1.78
N GLU A 34 -4.09 -0.47 1.75
CA GLU A 34 -4.16 -1.60 2.66
C GLU A 34 -3.74 -2.88 1.94
N PHE A 35 -2.58 -3.41 2.27
CA PHE A 35 -2.14 -4.73 1.84
C PHE A 35 -2.76 -5.82 2.72
N SER A 36 -3.32 -6.85 2.10
CA SER A 36 -3.65 -8.09 2.79
C SER A 36 -2.43 -9.01 2.87
N SER A 37 -2.53 -10.09 3.64
CA SER A 37 -1.48 -11.11 3.70
C SER A 37 -1.25 -11.84 2.37
N VAL A 38 -2.17 -11.71 1.41
CA VAL A 38 -2.12 -12.41 0.11
C VAL A 38 -1.92 -11.48 -1.09
N THR A 39 -2.06 -10.16 -0.93
CA THR A 39 -2.01 -9.20 -2.04
C THR A 39 -0.72 -9.34 -2.85
N ASN A 40 0.44 -9.35 -2.20
CA ASN A 40 1.74 -9.46 -2.90
C ASN A 40 1.83 -10.75 -3.74
N GLU A 41 1.49 -11.89 -3.15
CA GLU A 41 1.51 -13.19 -3.84
C GLU A 41 0.58 -13.18 -5.06
N LEU A 42 -0.60 -12.57 -4.94
CA LEU A 42 -1.53 -12.40 -6.05
C LEU A 42 -0.95 -11.49 -7.14
N LEU A 43 -0.34 -10.35 -6.79
CA LEU A 43 0.26 -9.44 -7.77
C LEU A 43 1.38 -10.13 -8.57
N VAL A 44 2.27 -10.85 -7.88
CA VAL A 44 3.33 -11.65 -8.51
C VAL A 44 2.73 -12.74 -9.41
N LYS A 45 1.77 -13.52 -8.89
CA LYS A 45 1.08 -14.59 -9.65
C LYS A 45 0.40 -14.06 -10.92
N LYS A 46 -0.15 -12.84 -10.87
CA LYS A 46 -0.83 -12.19 -12.01
C LYS A 46 0.12 -11.40 -12.92
N GLY A 47 1.42 -11.40 -12.65
CA GLY A 47 2.44 -10.75 -13.48
C GLY A 47 2.36 -9.22 -13.47
N ILE A 48 1.91 -8.63 -12.37
CA ILE A 48 2.02 -7.19 -12.13
C ILE A 48 3.50 -6.86 -11.88
N LYS A 49 3.99 -5.78 -12.51
CA LYS A 49 5.40 -5.41 -12.47
C LYS A 49 5.73 -4.53 -11.27
N TYR A 50 4.82 -3.63 -10.91
CA TYR A 50 5.02 -2.75 -9.78
C TYR A 50 3.75 -2.49 -8.97
N ASP A 51 3.94 -2.19 -7.69
CA ASP A 51 2.92 -1.67 -6.77
C ASP A 51 3.25 -0.22 -6.37
N HIS A 52 2.22 0.53 -5.98
CA HIS A 52 2.32 1.86 -5.39
C HIS A 52 1.38 1.98 -4.19
N SER A 53 1.66 1.19 -3.15
CA SER A 53 0.83 1.12 -1.94
C SER A 53 1.63 1.01 -0.65
N LEU A 54 2.89 0.56 -0.73
CA LEU A 54 3.74 0.29 0.43
C LEU A 54 4.67 1.47 0.73
N MET A 55 5.14 1.52 1.97
CA MET A 55 5.84 2.68 2.53
C MET A 55 7.17 2.32 3.20
N HIS A 56 7.85 1.25 2.75
CA HIS A 56 9.15 0.86 3.34
C HIS A 56 10.29 1.84 3.00
N ASN A 57 10.09 2.69 2.00
CA ASN A 57 11.03 3.69 1.54
C ASN A 57 10.28 4.97 1.10
N ASP A 58 11.00 6.04 0.80
CA ASP A 58 10.44 7.36 0.48
C ASP A 58 10.48 7.67 -1.02
N PHE A 59 11.66 7.92 -1.58
CA PHE A 59 11.90 8.42 -2.93
C PHE A 59 12.72 7.44 -3.78
N HIS A 60 12.98 6.24 -3.26
CA HIS A 60 13.72 5.19 -3.96
C HIS A 60 12.86 3.93 -4.10
N PRO A 61 12.63 3.45 -5.35
CA PRO A 61 11.99 2.17 -5.57
C PRO A 61 12.80 1.01 -4.96
N TYR A 62 12.11 -0.08 -4.60
CA TYR A 62 12.73 -1.26 -4.01
C TYR A 62 11.95 -2.54 -4.35
N TYR A 63 12.56 -3.70 -4.13
CA TYR A 63 11.88 -4.99 -4.28
C TYR A 63 11.12 -5.37 -3.01
N VAL A 64 9.84 -5.72 -3.15
CA VAL A 64 8.98 -5.98 -2.00
C VAL A 64 9.33 -7.33 -1.36
N ARG A 65 9.41 -7.36 -0.03
CA ARG A 65 9.52 -8.63 0.71
C ARG A 65 8.15 -9.26 0.98
N VAL A 66 8.07 -10.58 0.87
CA VAL A 66 6.96 -11.40 1.36
C VAL A 66 7.37 -12.19 2.59
N GLY A 67 6.43 -12.39 3.52
CA GLY A 67 6.66 -13.20 4.72
C GLY A 67 7.34 -12.46 5.86
N ASP A 68 7.36 -11.12 5.86
CA ASP A 68 7.71 -10.34 7.05
C ASP A 68 6.71 -10.69 8.18
N THR A 69 7.22 -11.02 9.37
CA THR A 69 6.38 -11.39 10.53
C THR A 69 6.78 -10.64 11.79
N TRP A 70 5.82 -10.36 12.66
CA TRP A 70 6.03 -9.71 13.94
C TRP A 70 5.16 -10.32 15.03
N THR A 71 5.61 -10.20 16.28
CA THR A 71 4.84 -10.65 17.44
C THR A 71 4.04 -9.48 17.99
N LYS A 72 2.71 -9.60 18.00
CA LYS A 72 1.83 -8.58 18.60
C LYS A 72 1.96 -8.59 20.12
N ILE A 73 1.80 -7.40 20.72
CA ILE A 73 1.75 -7.26 22.18
C ILE A 73 0.53 -8.00 22.71
N ASP A 74 0.75 -8.83 23.72
CA ASP A 74 -0.28 -9.57 24.43
C ASP A 74 -0.07 -9.34 25.94
N TYR A 75 -0.86 -8.42 26.51
CA TYR A 75 -0.76 -8.03 27.92
C TYR A 75 -1.20 -9.13 28.90
N SER A 76 -1.81 -10.21 28.41
CA SER A 76 -2.12 -11.37 29.25
C SER A 76 -0.89 -12.25 29.52
N LYS A 77 0.24 -11.99 28.84
CA LYS A 77 1.48 -12.78 28.93
C LYS A 77 2.63 -11.94 29.47
N HIS A 78 3.65 -12.62 29.97
CA HIS A 78 4.91 -11.98 30.35
C HIS A 78 5.55 -11.25 29.15
N PRO A 79 6.14 -10.05 29.31
CA PRO A 79 6.68 -9.25 28.20
C PRO A 79 7.65 -9.99 27.27
N GLY A 80 8.44 -10.93 27.81
CA GLY A 80 9.33 -11.80 27.02
C GLY A 80 8.63 -12.63 25.94
N ALA A 81 7.31 -12.79 26.00
CA ALA A 81 6.53 -13.45 24.95
C ALA A 81 6.45 -12.63 23.65
N TRP A 82 6.47 -11.28 23.73
CA TRP A 82 6.25 -10.38 22.59
C TRP A 82 7.38 -9.37 22.35
N MET A 83 8.32 -9.20 23.29
CA MET A 83 9.54 -8.39 23.09
C MET A 83 10.54 -9.08 22.13
N LYS A 84 10.15 -9.20 20.86
CA LYS A 84 10.93 -9.85 19.79
C LYS A 84 11.02 -8.90 18.61
N ALA A 85 12.14 -8.97 17.90
CA ALA A 85 12.32 -8.21 16.66
C ALA A 85 11.35 -8.70 15.57
N LEU A 86 11.05 -7.81 14.62
CA LEU A 86 10.45 -8.20 13.34
C LEU A 86 11.41 -9.13 12.60
N VAL A 87 10.86 -10.20 12.02
CA VAL A 87 11.61 -11.15 11.19
C VAL A 87 11.32 -10.80 9.73
N ARG A 88 12.37 -10.42 8.99
CA ARG A 88 12.26 -10.13 7.56
C ARG A 88 12.08 -11.42 6.77
N GLY A 89 11.18 -11.38 5.80
CA GLY A 89 10.94 -12.44 4.83
C GLY A 89 11.90 -12.35 3.64
N GLN A 90 11.41 -12.73 2.46
CA GLN A 90 12.21 -12.86 1.24
C GLN A 90 11.79 -11.83 0.20
N GLU A 91 12.74 -11.24 -0.52
CA GLU A 91 12.46 -10.32 -1.64
C GLU A 91 11.81 -11.06 -2.81
N THR A 92 10.93 -10.35 -3.53
CA THR A 92 10.30 -10.81 -4.78
C THR A 92 10.68 -9.92 -5.95
N ASP A 93 10.27 -10.28 -7.17
CA ASP A 93 10.47 -9.45 -8.35
C ASP A 93 9.47 -8.27 -8.47
N LEU A 94 8.56 -8.11 -7.50
CA LEU A 94 7.62 -6.98 -7.48
C LEU A 94 8.35 -5.71 -7.03
N VAL A 95 8.37 -4.70 -7.90
CA VAL A 95 8.93 -3.39 -7.57
C VAL A 95 7.89 -2.55 -6.85
N GLU A 96 8.24 -1.98 -5.70
CA GLU A 96 7.48 -0.89 -5.11
C GLU A 96 7.97 0.45 -5.66
N ILE A 97 7.02 1.28 -6.11
CA ILE A 97 7.20 2.72 -6.24
C ILE A 97 6.46 3.34 -5.05
N PRO A 98 7.13 3.83 -3.99
CA PRO A 98 6.49 3.96 -2.68
C PRO A 98 5.30 4.91 -2.66
N ALA A 99 4.22 4.49 -2.01
CA ALA A 99 3.16 5.39 -1.59
C ALA A 99 3.66 6.29 -0.44
N ASN A 100 3.10 7.49 -0.33
CA ASN A 100 3.50 8.43 0.70
C ASN A 100 2.32 9.33 1.10
N TRP A 101 1.86 9.23 2.37
CA TRP A 101 0.77 10.07 2.89
C TRP A 101 1.10 11.56 2.86
N TYR A 102 2.39 11.94 2.87
CA TYR A 102 2.83 13.33 2.73
C TYR A 102 2.72 13.85 1.29
N LEU A 103 2.47 12.97 0.31
CA LEU A 103 2.28 13.27 -1.11
C LEU A 103 0.90 12.83 -1.63
N ASP A 104 -0.09 12.64 -0.73
CA ASP A 104 -1.48 12.36 -1.08
C ASP A 104 -2.38 13.56 -0.74
N GLY A 105 -3.12 14.03 -1.73
CA GLY A 105 -4.05 15.13 -1.56
C GLY A 105 -5.37 14.73 -0.88
N LEU A 106 -5.77 13.46 -0.91
CA LEU A 106 -7.10 13.03 -0.46
C LEU A 106 -7.29 13.23 1.06
N PRO A 107 -6.45 12.72 1.96
CA PRO A 107 -6.65 12.88 3.40
C PRO A 107 -6.74 14.34 3.86
N PRO A 108 -5.85 15.28 3.47
CA PRO A 108 -5.91 16.66 3.96
C PRO A 108 -7.05 17.48 3.34
N MET A 109 -7.41 17.23 2.08
CA MET A 109 -8.29 18.13 1.31
C MET A 109 -9.70 17.58 1.03
N MET A 110 -10.00 16.31 1.32
CA MET A 110 -11.34 15.75 1.14
C MET A 110 -12.10 15.58 2.46
N PHE A 111 -13.24 16.27 2.62
CA PHE A 111 -14.13 16.09 3.76
C PHE A 111 -15.02 14.85 3.59
N ILE A 112 -14.92 13.90 4.53
CA ILE A 112 -15.63 12.62 4.55
C ILE A 112 -16.46 12.54 5.84
N LYS A 113 -17.76 12.87 5.75
CA LYS A 113 -18.71 12.90 6.89
C LYS A 113 -18.73 11.64 7.77
N LYS A 114 -18.47 10.47 7.18
CA LYS A 114 -18.51 9.17 7.86
C LYS A 114 -17.16 8.72 8.43
N SER A 115 -16.10 9.52 8.31
CA SER A 115 -14.78 9.20 8.84
C SER A 115 -14.45 10.10 10.03
N PRO A 116 -14.24 9.54 11.24
CA PRO A 116 -13.90 10.35 12.41
C PRO A 116 -12.54 11.06 12.27
N ASN A 117 -11.62 10.52 11.47
CA ASN A 117 -10.32 11.13 11.16
C ASN A 117 -10.36 11.97 9.88
N SER A 118 -11.55 12.40 9.43
CA SER A 118 -11.65 13.26 8.26
C SER A 118 -11.02 14.63 8.52
N HIS A 119 -10.16 15.07 7.61
CA HIS A 119 -9.87 16.48 7.43
C HIS A 119 -10.79 17.04 6.33
N GLY A 120 -10.25 17.72 5.32
CA GLY A 120 -11.02 18.31 4.22
C GLY A 120 -10.95 19.83 4.13
N PHE A 121 -10.28 20.47 5.07
CA PHE A 121 -10.20 21.94 5.18
C PHE A 121 -8.77 22.44 5.36
N VAL A 122 -7.76 21.60 5.11
CA VAL A 122 -6.37 22.03 5.14
C VAL A 122 -6.11 22.98 3.96
N ASN A 123 -5.41 24.08 4.22
CA ASN A 123 -5.13 25.09 3.21
C ASN A 123 -4.23 24.50 2.09
N PRO A 124 -4.65 24.53 0.81
CA PRO A 124 -3.87 23.98 -0.28
C PRO A 124 -2.47 24.60 -0.42
N ARG A 125 -2.27 25.86 -0.01
CA ARG A 125 -0.95 26.51 -0.06
C ARG A 125 0.06 25.86 0.88
N ASP A 126 -0.41 25.39 2.05
CA ASP A 126 0.47 24.73 3.03
C ASP A 126 0.84 23.31 2.56
N ILE A 127 -0.09 22.62 1.90
CA ILE A 127 0.17 21.33 1.26
C ILE A 127 1.15 21.48 0.10
N GLU A 128 0.92 22.44 -0.80
CA GLU A 128 1.84 22.74 -1.90
C GLU A 128 3.24 23.05 -1.39
N GLN A 129 3.35 23.90 -0.37
CA GLN A 129 4.64 24.24 0.23
C GLN A 129 5.35 23.00 0.79
N THR A 130 4.60 22.10 1.45
CA THR A 130 5.13 20.84 1.98
C THR A 130 5.65 19.94 0.85
N TRP A 131 4.96 19.88 -0.29
CA TRP A 131 5.40 19.10 -1.44
C TRP A 131 6.62 19.70 -2.12
N ARG A 132 6.69 21.04 -2.24
CA ARG A 132 7.89 21.73 -2.75
C ARG A 132 9.11 21.45 -1.89
N VAL A 133 8.98 21.54 -0.57
CA VAL A 133 10.08 21.26 0.38
C VAL A 133 10.54 19.81 0.34
N GLN A 134 9.67 18.86 -0.01
CA GLN A 134 10.08 17.45 -0.21
C GLN A 134 10.82 17.24 -1.53
N PHE A 135 10.61 18.12 -2.52
CA PHE A 135 11.27 18.05 -3.82
C PHE A 135 12.64 18.75 -3.84
N ASP A 136 12.73 19.93 -3.21
CA ASP A 136 13.94 20.77 -3.13
C ASP A 136 15.03 20.17 -2.22
#